data_AF-A0A8I2G850-F1
#
_entry.id   AF-A0A8I2G850-F1
#
_cell.length_a   1.000
_cell.length_b   1.000
_cell.length_c   1.000
_cell.angle_alpha   90.00
_cell.angle_beta   90.00
_cell.angle_gamma   90.00
#
_symmetry.space_group_name_H-M   'P 1'
#
loop_
_entity.id
_entity.type
_entity.pdbx_description
1 polymer ?
#
loop_
_entity_poly.entity_id
_entity_poly.type
_entity_poly.pdbx_seq_one_letter_code
_entity_poly.pdbx_strand_id
1 'polypeptide(L)' 'MDKYPANPHGLYDMSGNVWEWCQDWYDKEYYKKSQDRNPTGPEKGIY' A
#
# COMPACT_ATOMS: atom_id res chain seq x y z
N MET A 1 9.88 18.48 -5.31
CA MET A 1 9.65 18.19 -3.90
C MET A 1 8.66 19.22 -3.38
N ASP A 2 7.56 18.72 -2.81
CA ASP A 2 6.53 19.45 -2.05
C ASP A 2 5.60 20.39 -2.84
N LYS A 3 4.97 19.87 -3.90
CA LYS A 3 3.95 20.62 -4.65
C LYS A 3 2.63 20.76 -3.88
N TYR A 4 2.34 19.85 -2.96
CA TYR A 4 1.06 19.79 -2.21
C TYR A 4 1.32 19.62 -0.71
N PRO A 5 0.41 20.11 0.15
CA PRO A 5 0.54 19.98 1.59
C PRO A 5 0.53 18.50 2.03
N ALA A 6 1.26 18.22 3.11
CA ALA A 6 1.25 16.90 3.73
C ALA A 6 -0.15 16.49 4.21
N ASN A 7 -0.39 15.17 4.27
CA ASN A 7 -1.56 14.63 4.96
C ASN A 7 -1.46 14.87 6.50
N PRO A 8 -2.51 14.60 7.29
CA PRO A 8 -2.48 14.80 8.75
C PRO A 8 -1.37 14.03 9.49
N HIS A 9 -0.71 13.07 8.83
CA HIS A 9 0.42 12.31 9.36
C HIS A 9 1.80 12.90 8.96
N GLY A 10 1.83 14.05 8.28
CA GLY A 10 3.08 14.70 7.87
C GLY A 10 3.74 14.07 6.64
N LEU A 11 3.03 13.18 5.91
CA LEU A 11 3.54 12.54 4.70
C LEU A 11 3.15 13.33 3.45
N TYR A 12 4.11 13.53 2.55
CA TYR A 12 3.96 14.22 1.27
C TYR A 12 3.85 13.22 0.12
N ASP A 13 3.28 13.64 -1.00
CA ASP A 13 3.20 12.88 -2.25
C ASP A 13 2.52 11.48 -2.18
N MET A 14 1.82 11.16 -1.09
CA MET A 14 1.05 9.92 -0.90
C MET A 14 -0.06 9.66 -1.94
N SER A 15 -0.34 10.60 -2.83
CA SER A 15 -1.37 10.50 -3.86
C SER A 15 -0.87 11.13 -5.16
N GLY A 16 -0.17 10.35 -5.97
CA GLY A 16 0.36 10.75 -7.28
C GLY A 16 1.88 10.73 -7.33
N ASN A 17 2.45 11.48 -8.29
CA ASN A 17 3.90 11.58 -8.58
C ASN A 17 4.50 10.29 -9.17
N VAL A 18 4.75 9.28 -8.34
CA VAL A 18 5.36 8.00 -8.74
C VAL A 18 4.70 6.83 -8.04
N TRP A 19 4.83 5.63 -8.61
CA TRP A 19 4.40 4.41 -7.92
C TRP A 19 5.38 4.06 -6.81
N GLU A 20 4.85 3.82 -5.62
CA GLU A 20 5.61 3.35 -4.47
C GLU A 20 5.41 1.84 -4.33
N TRP A 21 6.50 1.08 -4.34
CA TRP A 21 6.45 -0.38 -4.24
C TRP A 21 6.22 -0.81 -2.79
N CYS A 22 5.33 -1.78 -2.59
CA CYS A 22 5.16 -2.50 -1.33
C CYS A 22 5.87 -3.85 -1.38
N GLN A 23 6.17 -4.42 -0.20
CA GLN A 23 6.70 -5.76 -0.08
C GLN A 23 5.67 -6.83 -0.50
N ASP A 24 4.39 -6.53 -0.30
CA ASP A 24 3.27 -7.44 -0.47
C ASP A 24 3.10 -7.91 -1.93
N TRP A 25 2.84 -9.20 -2.08
CA TRP A 25 2.35 -9.75 -3.34
C TRP A 25 0.90 -9.30 -3.60
N TYR A 26 0.53 -9.17 -4.87
CA TYR A 26 -0.84 -8.82 -5.24
C TYR A 26 -1.76 -10.05 -5.29
N ASP A 27 -2.90 -10.00 -4.61
CA ASP A 27 -4.03 -10.92 -4.79
C ASP A 27 -5.34 -10.12 -4.57
N LYS A 28 -6.21 -10.12 -5.58
CA LYS A 28 -7.50 -9.39 -5.55
C LYS A 28 -8.43 -9.84 -4.42
N GLU A 29 -8.30 -11.08 -3.95
CA GLU A 29 -9.13 -11.65 -2.90
C GLU A 29 -8.46 -11.55 -1.51
N TYR A 30 -7.24 -11.00 -1.41
CA TYR A 30 -6.46 -11.01 -0.18
C TYR A 30 -7.20 -10.36 0.98
N TYR A 31 -7.86 -9.23 0.74
CA TYR A 31 -8.62 -8.52 1.78
C TYR A 31 -9.75 -9.34 2.39
N LYS A 32 -10.29 -10.36 1.70
CA LYS A 32 -11.32 -11.26 2.27
C LYS A 32 -10.74 -12.33 3.20
N LYS A 33 -9.43 -12.59 3.11
CA LYS A 33 -8.71 -13.65 3.84
C LYS A 33 -7.63 -13.10 4.78
N SER A 34 -7.40 -11.79 4.74
CA SER A 34 -6.37 -11.10 5.50
C SER A 34 -6.56 -11.31 7.00
N GLN A 35 -5.44 -11.42 7.72
CA GLN A 35 -5.45 -11.42 9.17
C GLN A 35 -5.73 -10.00 9.68
N ASP A 36 -6.41 -9.88 10.82
CA ASP A 36 -6.76 -8.57 11.41
C ASP A 36 -5.54 -7.79 11.90
N ARG A 37 -4.48 -8.49 12.32
CA ARG A 37 -3.29 -7.87 12.92
C ARG A 37 -2.04 -8.19 12.12
N ASN A 38 -1.41 -7.12 11.61
CA ASN A 38 -0.16 -7.15 10.86
C ASN A 38 -0.17 -8.14 9.66
N PRO A 39 -1.10 -7.97 8.70
CA PRO A 39 -1.11 -8.77 7.48
C PRO A 39 0.14 -8.47 6.64
N THR A 40 0.78 -9.51 6.11
CA THR A 40 2.05 -9.42 5.36
C THR A 40 1.89 -9.71 3.87
N GLY A 41 0.68 -9.55 3.35
CA GLY A 41 0.33 -9.96 1.98
C GLY A 41 0.16 -11.49 1.83
N PRO A 42 -0.22 -11.95 0.64
CA PRO A 42 -0.27 -13.37 0.29
C PRO A 42 1.14 -13.92 0.07
N GLU A 43 1.33 -15.23 0.22
CA GLU A 43 2.65 -15.87 0.02
C GLU A 43 3.14 -15.79 -1.44
N LYS A 44 2.21 -15.64 -2.41
CA LYS A 44 2.49 -15.55 -3.85
C LYS A 44 1.47 -14.63 -4.52
N GLY A 45 1.90 -13.96 -5.58
CA GLY A 45 1.00 -13.15 -6.40
C GLY A 45 0.02 -13.98 -7.22
N ILE A 46 -1.20 -13.48 -7.37
CA ILE A 46 -2.23 -14.00 -8.26
C ILE A 46 -2.58 -12.89 -9.26
N TYR A 47 -2.32 -13.13 -10.54
CA TYR A 47 -2.67 -12.25 -11.67
C TYR A 47 -4.10 -12.51 -12.13
#